data_AF-A0A173UAG4-F1
#
_entry.id   AF-A0A173UAG4-F1
#
_cell.length_a   1.000
_cell.length_b   1.000
_cell.length_c   1.000
_cell.angle_alpha   90.00
_cell.angle_beta   90.00
_cell.angle_gamma   90.00
#
_symmetry.space_group_name_H-M   'P 1'
#
loop_
_entity.id
_entity.type
_entity.pdbx_description
1 polymer ?
#
loop_
_entity_poly.entity_id
_entity_poly.type
_entity_poly.pdbx_seq_one_letter_code
_entity_poly.pdbx_strand_id
1 'polypeptide(L)' 'MINPASIMKIMNAKNKFTANHPKFAAFLNAVFSTGITEGTIIEITVTKPGEEPITTNMKVQQSDLELLQELQDIAKM' A
#
# COMPACT_ATOMS: atom_id res chain seq x y z
N MET A 1 1.59 19.01 12.82
CA MET A 1 2.91 18.78 13.42
C MET A 1 2.99 17.34 13.93
N ILE A 2 3.84 16.53 13.31
CA ILE A 2 4.13 15.17 13.80
C ILE A 2 5.02 15.31 15.05
N ASN A 3 4.59 14.78 16.20
CA ASN A 3 5.41 14.80 17.42
C ASN A 3 6.18 13.47 17.60
N PRO A 4 7.27 13.45 18.40
CA PRO A 4 8.10 12.26 18.57
C PRO A 4 7.34 11.02 19.09
N ALA A 5 6.35 11.21 19.95
CA ALA A 5 5.54 10.11 20.48
C ALA A 5 4.67 9.44 19.40
N SER A 6 4.08 10.24 18.50
CA SER A 6 3.32 9.76 17.35
C SER A 6 4.21 8.98 16.37
N ILE A 7 5.47 9.40 16.16
CA ILE A 7 6.43 8.67 15.33
C ILE A 7 6.75 7.30 15.92
N MET A 8 7.05 7.23 17.23
CA MET A 8 7.31 5.96 17.90
C MET A 8 6.12 5.00 17.81
N LYS A 9 4.89 5.52 17.96
CA LYS A 9 3.66 4.73 17.82
C LYS A 9 3.52 4.15 16.42
N ILE A 10 3.78 4.94 15.38
CA ILE A 10 3.76 4.48 13.98
C ILE A 10 4.83 3.40 13.74
N MET A 11 6.04 3.60 14.25
CA MET A 11 7.13 2.64 14.09
C MET A 11 6.80 1.28 14.75
N ASN A 12 6.24 1.31 15.96
CA ASN A 12 5.79 0.10 16.64
C ASN A 12 4.66 -0.60 15.89
N ALA A 13 3.69 0.16 15.34
CA ALA A 13 2.63 -0.40 14.52
C ALA A 13 3.16 -1.05 13.23
N LYS A 14 4.12 -0.40 12.55
CA LYS A 14 4.80 -0.96 11.37
C LYS A 14 5.53 -2.26 11.69
N ASN A 15 6.27 -2.30 12.81
CA ASN A 15 7.00 -3.49 13.24
C ASN A 15 6.03 -4.65 13.53
N LYS A 16 4.95 -4.38 14.27
CA LYS A 16 3.92 -5.38 14.57
C LYS A 16 3.22 -5.88 13.31
N PHE A 17 2.89 -4.99 12.38
CA PHE A 17 2.32 -5.35 11.08
C PHE A 17 3.24 -6.28 10.28
N THR A 18 4.53 -5.94 10.21
CA THR A 18 5.54 -6.74 9.50
C THR A 18 5.72 -8.11 10.17
N ALA A 19 5.69 -8.17 11.51
CA ALA A 19 5.77 -9.43 12.25
C ALA A 19 4.53 -10.31 12.06
N ASN A 20 3.32 -9.71 12.03
CA ASN A 20 2.07 -10.45 11.82
C ASN A 20 1.90 -10.92 10.37
N HIS A 21 2.44 -10.18 9.40
CA HIS A 21 2.21 -10.40 7.97
C HIS A 21 3.51 -10.37 7.15
N PRO A 22 4.53 -11.20 7.46
CA PRO A 22 5.86 -11.08 6.87
C PRO A 22 5.85 -11.27 5.34
N LYS A 23 5.01 -12.18 4.84
CA LYS A 23 4.85 -12.42 3.40
C LYS A 23 4.22 -11.23 2.69
N PHE A 24 3.17 -10.65 3.27
CA PHE A 24 2.47 -9.52 2.66
C PHE A 24 3.34 -8.26 2.68
N ALA A 25 4.05 -8.00 3.78
CA ALA A 25 5.00 -6.89 3.84
C ALA A 25 6.15 -7.05 2.81
N ALA A 26 6.70 -8.26 2.68
CA ALA A 26 7.72 -8.54 1.65
C ALA A 26 7.17 -8.37 0.23
N PHE A 27 5.94 -8.80 -0.03
CA PHE A 27 5.26 -8.61 -1.31
C PHE A 27 5.10 -7.12 -1.64
N LEU A 28 4.57 -6.31 -0.71
CA LEU A 28 4.45 -4.86 -0.90
C LEU A 28 5.83 -4.24 -1.20
N ASN A 29 6.86 -4.58 -0.42
CA ASN A 29 8.21 -4.07 -0.69
C ASN A 29 8.69 -4.44 -2.10
N ALA A 30 8.52 -5.68 -2.53
CA ALA A 30 8.93 -6.11 -3.86
C ALA A 30 8.19 -5.35 -4.96
N VAL A 31 6.85 -5.28 -4.88
CA VAL A 31 6.00 -4.62 -5.90
C VAL A 31 6.27 -3.13 -5.99
N PHE A 32 6.38 -2.44 -4.84
CA PHE A 32 6.52 -0.98 -4.83
C PHE A 32 7.97 -0.52 -4.96
N SER A 33 8.98 -1.35 -4.63
CA SER A 33 10.40 -0.98 -4.78
C SER A 33 10.83 -0.83 -6.23
N THR A 34 10.20 -1.59 -7.14
CA THR A 34 10.45 -1.50 -8.60
C THR A 34 9.59 -0.43 -9.27
N GLY A 35 8.67 0.19 -8.53
CA GLY A 35 7.64 1.08 -9.07
C GLY A 35 6.49 0.32 -9.73
N ILE A 36 5.34 0.98 -9.82
CA ILE A 36 4.17 0.53 -10.58
C ILE A 36 4.17 1.28 -11.91
N THR A 37 4.08 0.55 -13.03
CA THR A 37 4.03 1.14 -14.37
C THR A 37 2.62 1.05 -14.95
N GLU A 38 2.32 1.88 -15.95
CA GLU A 38 1.11 1.75 -16.75
C GLU A 38 0.97 0.33 -17.29
N GLY A 39 -0.27 -0.17 -17.32
CA GLY A 39 -0.57 -1.53 -17.73
C GLY A 39 -0.39 -2.60 -16.64
N THR A 40 0.20 -2.25 -15.48
CA THR A 40 0.23 -3.16 -14.32
C THR A 40 -1.19 -3.55 -13.95
N ILE A 41 -1.43 -4.85 -13.76
CA ILE A 41 -2.71 -5.36 -13.27
C ILE A 41 -2.57 -5.63 -11.77
N ILE A 42 -3.40 -4.97 -10.99
CA ILE A 42 -3.52 -5.20 -9.55
C ILE A 42 -4.82 -5.94 -9.33
N GLU A 43 -4.75 -7.15 -8.79
CA GLU A 43 -5.90 -7.93 -8.34
C GLU A 43 -5.87 -8.03 -6.82
N ILE A 44 -7.02 -7.79 -6.19
CA ILE A 44 -7.17 -7.86 -4.74
C ILE A 44 -8.37 -8.76 -4.44
N THR A 45 -8.12 -9.79 -3.64
CA THR A 45 -9.15 -10.61 -3.03
C THR A 45 -9.23 -10.30 -1.55
N VAL A 46 -10.44 -10.03 -1.07
CA VAL A 46 -10.73 -9.85 0.35
C VAL A 46 -11.69 -10.94 0.80
N THR A 47 -11.32 -11.68 1.83
CA THR A 47 -12.17 -12.67 2.48
C THR A 47 -12.43 -12.22 3.90
N LYS A 48 -13.68 -11.85 4.21
CA LYS A 48 -14.06 -11.57 5.59
C LYS A 48 -14.36 -12.88 6.33
N PRO A 49 -14.22 -12.93 7.67
CA PRO A 49 -14.56 -14.12 8.43
C PRO A 49 -16.01 -14.55 8.17
N GLY A 50 -16.20 -15.76 7.63
CA GLY A 50 -17.51 -16.34 7.37
C GLY A 50 -18.23 -15.82 6.11
N GLU A 51 -17.60 -14.95 5.31
CA GLU A 51 -18.13 -14.50 4.02
C GLU A 51 -17.33 -15.13 2.86
N GLU A 52 -17.98 -15.26 1.70
CA GLU A 52 -17.28 -15.64 0.47
C GLU A 52 -16.26 -14.57 0.06
N PRO A 53 -15.11 -14.97 -0.53
CA PRO A 53 -14.14 -14.02 -1.05
C PRO A 53 -14.75 -13.10 -2.11
N ILE A 54 -14.44 -11.81 -2.02
CA ILE A 54 -14.72 -10.85 -3.09
C ILE A 54 -13.41 -10.49 -3.79
N THR A 55 -13.40 -10.55 -5.12
CA THR A 55 -12.22 -10.24 -5.93
C THR A 55 -12.54 -9.09 -6.88
N THR A 56 -11.60 -8.16 -7.00
CA THR A 56 -11.63 -7.11 -8.03
C THR A 56 -10.23 -6.93 -8.61
N ASN A 57 -10.16 -6.33 -9.79
CA ASN A 57 -8.88 -5.92 -10.37
C ASN A 57 -8.97 -4.52 -10.98
N MET A 58 -7.80 -3.92 -11.17
CA MET A 58 -7.62 -2.72 -11.97
C MET A 58 -6.38 -2.86 -12.84
N LYS A 59 -6.44 -2.29 -14.04
CA LYS A 59 -5.26 -2.05 -14.86
C LYS A 59 -4.86 -0.59 -14.68
N VAL A 60 -3.66 -0.38 -14.15
CA VAL A 60 -3.10 0.95 -13.90
C VAL A 60 -3.03 1.74 -15.20
N GLN A 61 -3.65 2.92 -15.21
CA GLN A 61 -3.60 3.88 -16.30
C GLN A 61 -2.58 4.97 -16.01
N GLN A 62 -2.11 5.65 -17.06
CA GLN A 62 -1.23 6.81 -16.91
C GLN A 62 -1.82 7.89 -16.00
N SER A 63 -3.14 8.16 -16.11
CA SER A 63 -3.83 9.15 -15.26
C SER A 63 -3.79 8.80 -13.76
N ASP A 64 -3.71 7.51 -13.41
CA ASP A 64 -3.63 7.08 -12.01
C ASP A 64 -2.23 7.40 -11.43
N LEU A 65 -1.19 7.23 -12.25
CA LEU A 65 0.18 7.55 -11.86
C LEU A 65 0.38 9.05 -11.69
N GLU A 66 -0.21 9.85 -12.58
CA GLU A 66 -0.20 11.32 -12.49
C GLU A 66 -0.87 11.80 -11.20
N LEU A 67 -2.06 11.29 -10.88
CA LEU A 67 -2.74 11.60 -9.63
C LEU A 67 -1.90 11.23 -8.39
N LEU A 68 -1.26 10.07 -8.39
CA LEU A 68 -0.40 9.65 -7.28
C LEU A 68 0.81 10.57 -7.12
N GLN A 69 1.39 11.04 -8.23
CA GLN A 69 2.50 11.98 -8.20
C GLN A 69 2.06 13.34 -7.62
N GLU A 70 0.93 13.87 -8.06
CA GLU A 70 0.37 15.13 -7.52
C GLU A 70 0.13 15.05 -6.00
N LEU A 71 -0.45 13.93 -5.52
CA LEU A 71 -0.68 13.72 -4.09
C LEU A 71 0.62 13.65 -3.29
N GLN A 72 1.66 13.03 -3.83
CA GLN A 72 2.97 13.00 -3.18
C GLN A 72 3.60 14.39 -3.08
N ASP A 73 3.44 15.22 -4.11
CA ASP A 73 4.02 16.54 -4.13
C ASP A 73 3.29 17.48 -3.15
N ILE A 74 1.97 17.37 -3.03
CA ILE A 74 1.19 18.03 -1.97
C ILE A 74 1.65 17.58 -0.58
N ALA A 75 1.91 16.29 -0.38
CA ALA A 75 2.33 15.77 0.93
C ALA A 75 3.76 16.18 1.35
N LYS A 76 4.59 16.61 0.40
CA LYS A 76 5.96 17.12 0.64
C LYS A 76 5.99 18.62 0.93
N MET A 77 4.95 19.37 0.55
CA MET A 77 4.77 20.80 0.85
C MET A 77 4.38 21.03 2.31
#